data_AF-A0A914KUY3-F1
#
_entry.id   AF-A0A914KUY3-F1
#
_cell.length_a   1.000
_cell.length_b   1.000
_cell.length_c   1.000
_cell.angle_alpha   90.00
_cell.angle_beta   90.00
_cell.angle_gamma   90.00
#
_symmetry.space_group_name_H-M   'P 1'
#
loop_
_entity.id
_entity.type
_entity.pdbx_description
1 polymer ?
#
loop_
_entity_poly.entity_id
_entity_poly.type
_entity_poly.pdbx_seq_one_letter_code
_entity_poly.pdbx_strand_id
1 'polypeptide(L)'
;MDQIEQICYALSFGHKIINSPISLPAPVYIALMYAKRGRAIFQVNREYDKIAQMRKDDGQFDYQQISDSLCYTNTKLKDLRINA
;
A
#
# COMPACT_ATOMS: atom_id res chain seq x y z
N MET A 1 8.70 32.33 -2.39
CA MET A 1 8.89 30.88 -2.25
C MET A 1 8.47 30.50 -0.85
N ASP A 2 7.32 29.84 -0.82
CA ASP A 2 6.41 29.72 0.30
C ASP A 2 6.78 28.48 1.13
N GLN A 3 6.66 28.50 2.45
CA GLN A 3 7.25 27.49 3.36
C GLN A 3 6.89 26.03 2.98
N ILE A 4 5.73 25.83 2.37
CA ILE A 4 5.26 24.54 1.86
C ILE A 4 6.18 23.97 0.78
N GLU A 5 6.70 24.81 -0.13
CA GLU A 5 7.60 24.38 -1.20
C GLU A 5 8.92 23.83 -0.60
N GLN A 6 9.43 24.49 0.44
CA GLN A 6 10.64 24.05 1.15
C GLN A 6 10.42 22.72 1.88
N ILE A 7 9.26 22.55 2.53
CA ILE A 7 8.89 21.30 3.21
C ILE A 7 8.78 20.16 2.17
N CYS A 8 8.06 20.39 1.06
CA CYS A 8 7.93 19.42 -0.01
C CYS A 8 9.28 19.01 -0.59
N TYR A 9 10.17 19.97 -0.81
CA TYR A 9 11.54 19.71 -1.28
C TYR A 9 12.34 18.88 -0.27
N ALA A 10 12.32 19.23 1.01
CA ALA A 10 13.02 18.49 2.05
C ALA A 10 12.51 17.04 2.18
N LEU A 11 11.20 16.84 2.07
CA LEU A 11 10.59 15.50 2.12
C LEU A 11 11.01 14.59 0.95
N SER A 12 11.41 15.16 -0.19
CA SER A 12 11.93 14.38 -1.33
C SER A 12 13.26 13.68 -1.05
N PHE A 13 13.98 14.05 0.02
CA PHE A 13 15.21 13.40 0.47
C PHE A 13 14.97 12.33 1.56
N GLY A 14 13.72 12.15 2.01
CA GLY A 14 13.38 11.23 3.10
C GLY A 14 13.43 9.74 2.75
N HIS A 15 13.62 9.38 1.47
CA HIS A 15 13.55 8.00 1.00
C HIS A 15 14.81 7.21 1.35
N LYS A 16 14.72 6.28 2.31
CA LYS A 16 15.89 5.57 2.89
C LYS A 16 16.58 4.55 1.98
N ILE A 17 16.04 4.26 0.79
CA ILE A 17 16.58 3.24 -0.12
C ILE A 17 17.62 3.83 -1.08
N ILE A 18 17.54 5.13 -1.38
CA ILE A 18 18.46 5.81 -2.31
C ILE A 18 18.96 7.10 -1.69
N ASN A 19 20.22 7.47 -1.98
CA ASN A 19 20.84 8.69 -1.44
C ASN A 19 20.57 9.95 -2.27
N SER A 20 19.76 9.84 -3.32
CA SER A 20 19.36 10.95 -4.19
C SER A 20 17.90 11.36 -3.93
N PRO A 21 17.53 12.63 -4.18
CA PRO A 21 16.13 13.04 -4.08
C PRO A 21 15.26 12.28 -5.08
N ILE A 22 14.01 12.03 -4.70
CA ILE A 22 12.97 11.48 -5.57
C ILE A 22 12.03 12.59 -6.08
N SER A 23 11.29 12.29 -7.14
CA SER A 23 10.40 13.26 -7.81
C SER A 23 9.15 13.67 -7.02
N LEU A 24 8.88 13.02 -5.89
CA LEU A 24 7.76 13.30 -4.99
C LEU A 24 8.23 13.25 -3.53
N PRO A 25 7.57 13.98 -2.61
CA PRO A 25 7.79 13.81 -1.18
C PRO A 25 7.74 12.34 -0.76
N ALA A 26 8.71 11.89 0.06
CA ALA A 26 8.83 10.49 0.46
C ALA A 26 7.54 9.85 0.99
N PRO A 27 6.70 10.52 1.82
CA PRO A 27 5.44 9.93 2.27
C PRO A 27 4.49 9.57 1.12
N VAL A 28 4.39 10.43 0.10
CA VAL A 28 3.52 10.21 -1.07
C VAL A 28 4.04 9.06 -1.92
N TYR A 29 5.35 9.01 -2.15
CA TYR A 29 5.98 7.91 -2.88
C TYR A 29 5.78 6.57 -2.18
N ILE A 30 5.99 6.51 -0.86
CA ILE A 30 5.82 5.29 -0.07
C ILE A 30 4.36 4.82 -0.10
N ALA A 31 3.39 5.73 0.02
CA ALA A 31 1.98 5.40 -0.11
C ALA A 31 1.65 4.78 -1.47
N LEU A 32 2.21 5.34 -2.56
CA LEU A 32 2.07 4.77 -3.90
C LEU A 32 2.67 3.36 -4.00
N MET A 33 3.84 3.12 -3.40
CA MET A 33 4.46 1.81 -3.40
C MET A 33 3.64 0.78 -2.62
N TYR A 34 3.02 1.17 -1.49
CA TYR A 34 2.07 0.32 -0.77
C TYR A 34 0.82 0.03 -1.61
N ALA A 35 0.26 1.01 -2.29
CA ALA A 35 -0.91 0.81 -3.17
C ALA A 35 -0.58 -0.14 -4.35
N LYS A 36 0.59 0.03 -4.99
CA LYS A 36 1.07 -0.87 -6.05
C LYS A 36 1.24 -2.30 -5.52
N ARG A 37 1.85 -2.46 -4.34
CA ARG A 37 2.01 -3.77 -3.70
C ARG A 37 0.66 -4.41 -3.36
N GLY A 38 -0.27 -3.64 -2.78
CA GLY A 38 -1.63 -4.11 -2.49
C GLY A 38 -2.35 -4.58 -3.75
N ARG A 39 -2.26 -3.83 -4.85
CA ARG A 39 -2.82 -4.23 -6.15
C ARG A 39 -2.20 -5.53 -6.69
N ALA A 40 -0.88 -5.67 -6.59
CA ALA A 40 -0.20 -6.89 -7.02
C ALA A 40 -0.67 -8.10 -6.21
N ILE A 41 -0.74 -7.98 -4.87
CA ILE A 41 -1.26 -9.04 -3.98
C ILE A 41 -2.71 -9.39 -4.33
N PHE A 42 -3.54 -8.38 -4.58
CA PHE A 42 -4.93 -8.58 -4.99
C PHE A 42 -5.02 -9.38 -6.30
N GLN A 43 -4.27 -9.00 -7.34
CA GLN A 43 -4.31 -9.62 -8.67
C GLN A 43 -3.81 -11.07 -8.70
N VAL A 44 -2.80 -11.40 -7.91
CA VAL A 44 -2.21 -12.76 -7.89
C VAL A 44 -2.93 -13.71 -6.92
N ASN A 45 -3.92 -13.21 -6.17
CA ASN A 45 -4.67 -14.04 -5.25
C ASN A 45 -5.49 -15.09 -6.03
N ARG A 46 -5.41 -16.36 -5.61
CA ARG A 46 -6.13 -17.47 -6.25
C ARG A 46 -7.65 -17.31 -6.21
N GLU A 47 -8.17 -16.54 -5.26
CA GLU A 47 -9.58 -16.26 -5.09
C GLU A 47 -9.97 -14.87 -5.61
N TYR A 48 -9.17 -14.29 -6.52
CA TYR A 48 -9.41 -12.97 -7.10
C TYR A 48 -10.88 -12.72 -7.46
N ASP A 49 -11.53 -13.65 -8.17
CA ASP A 49 -12.91 -13.49 -8.62
C ASP A 49 -13.90 -13.37 -7.45
N LYS A 50 -13.66 -14.09 -6.34
CA LYS A 50 -14.50 -13.99 -5.14
C LYS A 50 -14.27 -12.66 -4.42
N ILE A 51 -13.01 -12.29 -4.24
CA ILE A 51 -12.64 -11.05 -3.54
C ILE A 51 -13.09 -9.82 -4.35
N ALA A 52 -13.00 -9.87 -5.67
CA ALA A 52 -13.45 -8.81 -6.57
C ALA A 52 -14.97 -8.60 -6.55
N GLN A 53 -15.73 -9.58 -6.07
CA GLN A 53 -17.18 -9.51 -5.89
C GLN A 53 -17.59 -9.11 -4.45
N MET A 54 -16.65 -9.00 -3.51
CA MET A 54 -16.96 -8.56 -2.14
C MET A 54 -17.49 -7.12 -2.16
N ARG A 55 -18.78 -6.99 -1.87
CA ARG A 55 -19.51 -5.73 -1.79
C ARG A 55 -20.31 -5.69 -0.51
N LYS A 56 -20.49 -4.49 0.02
CA LYS A 56 -21.48 -4.20 1.07
C LYS A 56 -22.87 -4.12 0.44
N ASP A 57 -23.89 -4.05 1.29
CA ASP A 57 -25.30 -3.91 0.87
C ASP A 57 -25.56 -2.63 0.05
N ASP A 58 -24.72 -1.60 0.21
CA ASP A 58 -24.76 -0.35 -0.55
C ASP A 58 -24.09 -0.43 -1.93
N GLY A 59 -23.55 -1.60 -2.31
CA GLY A 59 -22.86 -1.82 -3.58
C GLY A 59 -21.41 -1.31 -3.61
N GLN A 60 -20.87 -0.76 -2.53
CA GLN A 60 -19.46 -0.39 -2.43
C GLN A 60 -18.58 -1.61 -2.11
N PHE A 61 -17.30 -1.54 -2.44
CA PHE A 61 -16.33 -2.57 -2.06
C PHE A 61 -16.27 -2.72 -0.53
N ASP A 62 -16.35 -3.97 -0.05
CA ASP A 62 -16.10 -4.26 1.35
C ASP A 62 -14.58 -4.35 1.61
N TYR A 63 -13.94 -3.19 1.75
CA TYR A 63 -12.50 -3.11 2.01
C TYR A 63 -12.06 -3.86 3.28
N GLN A 64 -12.94 -4.03 4.26
CA GLN A 64 -12.61 -4.75 5.48
C GLN A 64 -12.47 -6.24 5.18
N GLN A 65 -13.49 -6.85 4.57
CA GLN A 65 -13.44 -8.26 4.17
C GLN A 65 -12.30 -8.54 3.18
N ILE A 66 -12.09 -7.64 2.21
CA ILE A 66 -10.99 -7.75 1.25
C ILE A 66 -9.64 -7.72 1.98
N SER A 67 -9.46 -6.80 2.93
CA SER A 67 -8.24 -6.71 3.72
C SER A 67 -8.04 -7.98 4.55
N ASP A 68 -9.08 -8.51 5.19
CA ASP A 68 -9.00 -9.73 6.00
C ASP A 68 -8.64 -10.97 5.17
N SER A 69 -9.05 -11.00 3.90
CA SER A 69 -8.72 -12.08 2.96
C SER A 69 -7.29 -11.97 2.38
N LEU A 70 -6.78 -10.75 2.15
CA LEU A 70 -5.45 -10.54 1.55
C LEU A 70 -4.33 -10.45 2.58
N CYS A 71 -4.63 -10.02 3.81
CA CYS A 71 -3.63 -9.84 4.85
C CYS A 71 -3.23 -11.17 5.49
N TYR A 72 -1.93 -11.39 5.61
CA TYR A 72 -1.38 -12.49 6.39
C TYR A 72 -1.58 -12.34 7.91
N THR A 73 -2.11 -11.19 8.37
CA THR A 73 -2.35 -10.85 9.78
C THR A 73 -3.22 -11.88 10.51
N ASN A 74 -4.15 -12.52 9.80
CA ASN A 74 -5.04 -13.54 10.37
C ASN A 74 -4.51 -14.97 10.18
N THR A 75 -3.29 -15.12 9.64
CA THR A 75 -2.66 -16.42 9.38
C THR A 75 -1.54 -16.71 10.39
N LYS A 76 -0.99 -17.92 10.35
CA LYS A 76 0.20 -18.30 11.14
C LYS A 76 1.44 -17.47 10.81
N LEU A 77 1.42 -16.71 9.71
CA LEU A 77 2.53 -15.88 9.25
C LEU A 77 2.52 -14.46 9.83
N LYS A 78 1.50 -14.09 10.63
CA LYS A 78 1.33 -12.73 11.13
C LYS A 78 2.54 -12.18 11.90
N ASP A 79 3.18 -13.04 12.68
CA ASP A 79 4.33 -12.70 13.53
C ASP A 79 5.66 -13.07 12.88
N LEU A 80 5.63 -13.62 11.66
CA LEU A 80 6.81 -14.06 10.94
C LEU A 80 7.23 -12.99 9.95
N ARG A 81 8.41 -12.41 10.17
CA ARG A 81 9.08 -11.60 9.15
C ARG A 81 9.64 -12.53 8.09
N ILE A 82 8.83 -12.81 7.07
CA ILE A 82 9.28 -13.51 5.87
C ILE A 82 9.86 -12.48 4.92
N ASN A 83 11.17 -12.57 4.68
CA ASN A 83 11.79 -11.86 3.58
C ASN A 83 11.49 -12.66 2.30
N ALA A 84 10.84 -12.02 1.32
CA ALA A 84 10.62 -12.58 -0.01
C ALA A 84 11.87 -12.42 -0.88
#